data_AF-A0A9P5T090-F1
#
_entry.id   AF-A0A9P5T090-F1
#
_cell.length_a   1.000
_cell.length_b   1.000
_cell.length_c   1.000
_cell.angle_alpha   90.00
_cell.angle_beta   90.00
_cell.angle_gamma   90.00
#
_symmetry.space_group_name_H-M   'P 1'
#
loop_
_entity.id
_entity.type
_entity.pdbx_description
1 polymer ?
#
loop_
_entity_poly.entity_id
_entity_poly.type
_entity_poly.pdbx_seq_one_letter_code
_entity_poly.pdbx_strand_id
1 'polypeptide(L)'
;MPSPYDLMRHLYTRCPLYQPNRTMSLRCHDLNLDDGFKIISEYLTPGLRRLHIGNSRYSWSSESWKIKSLLSHCASTLEDLSIRFQIAYNEEPDELHHVLQLPASMPLLKCLALGELGNLPGSEMFLSWLWERCSQVEHLELNALNDLPQSLVDSLPIHMPKLNSIHLIKFGLSDAKIAELLSKFHKGWKEVHMEDLYEQSLQCTHRILMEHCLTLERLKICSCKGFRGIWKAQLLAACPNLHTFISLEDSGPFRSPSLDAHSFIDQDSRTGALKTWACEPSLKTLKVSIQFAPGRYLPNVLSPYPVQNPEMEGLVYDRLARLTHLDILWLGQENHVYESLKMSLESGLHKLAGLKELRELDTRRLLARIGVREVQWMVDQWPELHTVRFMERHTAETTEAKEWLQ
;
A
#
# COMPACT_ATOMS: atom_id res chain seq x y z
N MET A 1 -48.18 -7.79 -12.84
CA MET A 1 -47.06 -7.12 -13.51
C MET A 1 -45.81 -7.94 -13.22
N PRO A 2 -44.90 -8.14 -14.20
CA PRO A 2 -43.65 -8.86 -13.93
C PRO A 2 -42.84 -8.11 -12.87
N SER A 3 -42.15 -8.86 -12.00
CA SER A 3 -41.23 -8.25 -11.04
C SER A 3 -40.03 -7.63 -11.78
N PRO A 4 -39.30 -6.67 -11.18
CA PRO A 4 -38.04 -6.19 -11.75
C PRO A 4 -37.04 -7.32 -12.08
N TYR A 5 -37.06 -8.38 -11.28
CA TYR A 5 -36.23 -9.58 -11.44
C TYR A 5 -36.64 -10.42 -12.67
N ASP A 6 -37.94 -10.61 -12.91
CA ASP A 6 -38.43 -11.31 -14.11
C ASP A 6 -38.00 -10.59 -15.39
N LEU A 7 -38.04 -9.25 -15.37
CA LEU A 7 -37.59 -8.42 -16.50
C LEU A 7 -36.08 -8.56 -16.72
N MET A 8 -35.27 -8.53 -15.65
CA MET A 8 -33.83 -8.75 -15.75
C MET A 8 -33.49 -10.13 -16.31
N ARG A 9 -34.14 -11.18 -15.82
CA ARG A 9 -33.97 -12.56 -16.30
C ARG A 9 -34.29 -12.66 -17.79
N HIS A 10 -35.40 -12.06 -18.21
CA HIS A 10 -35.81 -12.02 -19.61
C HIS A 10 -34.76 -11.31 -20.48
N LEU A 11 -34.27 -10.15 -20.03
CA LEU A 11 -33.24 -9.38 -20.75
C LEU A 11 -31.94 -10.17 -20.92
N TYR A 12 -31.40 -10.77 -19.85
CA TYR A 12 -30.14 -11.53 -19.94
C TYR A 12 -30.25 -12.78 -20.80
N THR A 13 -31.41 -13.44 -20.76
CA THR A 13 -31.66 -14.63 -21.60
C THR A 13 -31.76 -14.28 -23.09
N ARG A 14 -32.26 -13.07 -23.42
CA ARG A 14 -32.54 -12.65 -24.80
C ARG A 14 -31.44 -11.80 -25.44
N CYS A 15 -30.51 -11.28 -24.66
CA CYS A 15 -29.43 -10.41 -25.13
C CYS A 15 -28.04 -11.03 -24.91
N PRO A 16 -27.63 -12.06 -25.68
CA PRO A 16 -26.33 -12.72 -25.51
C PRO A 16 -25.13 -11.80 -25.82
N LEU A 17 -25.36 -10.69 -26.52
CA LEU A 17 -24.35 -9.65 -26.76
C LEU A 17 -24.12 -8.75 -25.54
N TYR A 18 -25.02 -8.80 -24.54
CA TYR A 18 -24.76 -8.15 -23.27
C TYR A 18 -23.71 -8.97 -22.52
N GLN A 19 -22.44 -8.66 -22.76
CA GLN A 19 -21.38 -9.09 -21.87
C GLN A 19 -21.46 -8.18 -20.64
N PRO A 20 -21.97 -8.66 -19.49
CA PRO A 20 -21.91 -7.85 -18.27
C PRO A 20 -20.47 -7.39 -18.07
N ASN A 21 -20.32 -6.18 -17.55
CA ASN A 21 -19.01 -5.64 -17.21
C ASN A 21 -18.19 -6.74 -16.52
N ARG A 22 -16.95 -6.92 -16.97
CA ARG A 22 -16.00 -7.89 -16.38
C ARG A 22 -15.74 -7.63 -14.88
N THR A 23 -16.27 -6.52 -14.36
CA THR A 23 -16.26 -6.12 -12.96
C THR A 23 -17.68 -5.99 -12.44
N MET A 24 -17.93 -6.57 -11.27
CA MET A 24 -19.18 -6.46 -10.55
C MET A 24 -18.91 -6.09 -9.10
N SER A 25 -19.71 -5.18 -8.56
CA SER A 25 -19.74 -4.90 -7.13
C SER A 25 -21.12 -5.23 -6.60
N LEU A 26 -21.17 -6.12 -5.61
CA LEU A 26 -22.36 -6.56 -4.92
C LEU A 26 -22.35 -6.06 -3.49
N ARG A 27 -23.48 -5.54 -3.03
CA ARG A 27 -23.71 -5.25 -1.62
C ARG A 27 -24.19 -6.52 -0.93
N CYS A 28 -23.94 -6.63 0.37
CA CYS A 28 -24.46 -7.74 1.17
C CYS A 28 -26.00 -7.86 1.05
N HIS A 29 -26.70 -6.74 0.87
CA HIS A 29 -28.15 -6.76 0.63
C HIS A 29 -28.53 -7.58 -0.60
N ASP A 30 -27.78 -7.43 -1.68
CA ASP A 30 -28.10 -8.02 -2.98
C ASP A 30 -28.04 -9.55 -2.93
N LEU A 31 -27.20 -10.10 -2.04
CA LEU A 31 -27.10 -11.54 -1.78
C LEU A 31 -28.22 -12.08 -0.88
N ASN A 32 -28.76 -11.23 0.00
CA ASN A 32 -29.79 -11.65 0.94
C ASN A 32 -31.21 -11.67 0.35
N LEU A 33 -31.37 -11.23 -0.91
CA LEU A 33 -32.63 -11.35 -1.67
C LEU A 33 -32.56 -12.58 -2.57
N ASP A 34 -33.36 -13.62 -2.33
CA ASP A 34 -33.24 -14.91 -3.05
C ASP A 34 -33.41 -14.77 -4.57
N ASP A 35 -34.41 -13.99 -5.03
CA ASP A 35 -34.61 -13.72 -6.46
C ASP A 35 -33.43 -12.96 -7.08
N GLY A 36 -32.87 -12.00 -6.34
CA GLY A 36 -31.72 -11.21 -6.76
C GLY A 36 -30.47 -12.08 -6.87
N PHE A 37 -30.21 -12.89 -5.84
CA PHE A 37 -29.12 -13.83 -5.79
C PHE A 37 -29.16 -14.81 -6.97
N LYS A 38 -30.33 -15.42 -7.25
CA LYS A 38 -30.50 -16.37 -8.35
C LYS A 38 -30.19 -15.76 -9.71
N ILE A 39 -30.63 -14.52 -9.95
CA ILE A 39 -30.34 -13.83 -11.21
C ILE A 39 -28.85 -13.52 -11.34
N ILE A 40 -28.22 -13.06 -10.26
CA ILE A 40 -26.79 -12.76 -10.24
C ILE A 40 -25.99 -14.03 -10.51
N SER A 41 -26.28 -15.13 -9.81
CA SER A 41 -25.53 -16.38 -9.91
C SER A 41 -25.73 -17.11 -11.25
N GLU A 42 -26.93 -17.12 -11.81
CA GLU A 42 -27.18 -17.85 -13.07
C GLU A 42 -26.70 -17.08 -14.31
N TYR A 43 -26.87 -15.75 -14.33
CA TYR A 43 -26.74 -14.99 -15.59
C TYR A 43 -25.54 -14.04 -15.64
N LEU A 44 -25.06 -13.56 -14.49
CA LEU A 44 -24.09 -12.47 -14.46
C LEU A 44 -22.67 -12.91 -14.11
N THR A 45 -22.53 -13.98 -13.33
CA THR A 45 -21.23 -14.49 -12.88
C THR A 45 -20.42 -15.29 -13.92
N PRO A 46 -20.98 -16.04 -14.89
CA PRO A 46 -20.16 -16.95 -15.72
C PRO A 46 -19.04 -16.30 -16.54
N GLY A 47 -19.14 -14.99 -16.82
CA GLY A 47 -18.12 -14.22 -17.53
C GLY A 47 -17.33 -13.25 -16.65
N LEU A 48 -17.53 -13.30 -15.33
CA LEU A 48 -17.01 -12.29 -14.41
C LEU A 48 -15.52 -12.48 -14.16
N ARG A 49 -14.74 -11.41 -14.25
CA ARG A 49 -13.30 -11.43 -13.95
C ARG A 49 -12.97 -10.78 -12.61
N ARG A 50 -13.76 -9.80 -12.18
CA ARG A 50 -13.53 -9.06 -10.92
C ARG A 50 -14.82 -8.99 -10.13
N LEU A 51 -14.80 -9.50 -8.92
CA LEU A 51 -15.96 -9.54 -8.03
C LEU A 51 -15.63 -8.83 -6.72
N HIS A 52 -16.36 -7.77 -6.42
CA HIS A 52 -16.26 -7.05 -5.16
C HIS A 52 -17.55 -7.22 -4.36
N ILE A 53 -17.52 -8.03 -3.31
CA ILE A 53 -18.65 -8.21 -2.41
C ILE A 53 -18.37 -7.42 -1.13
N GLY A 54 -19.16 -6.40 -0.86
CA GLY A 54 -19.02 -5.62 0.36
C GLY A 54 -19.88 -4.37 0.36
N ASN A 55 -19.66 -3.54 1.37
CA ASN A 55 -20.28 -2.23 1.53
C ASN A 55 -21.80 -2.27 1.81
N SER A 56 -22.11 -2.41 3.08
CA SER A 56 -23.17 -1.63 3.70
C SER A 56 -22.55 -0.93 4.90
N ARG A 57 -22.94 0.32 5.22
CA ARG A 57 -22.53 1.01 6.46
C ARG A 57 -22.96 0.26 7.74
N TYR A 58 -23.74 -0.80 7.57
CA TYR A 58 -24.30 -1.64 8.61
C TYR A 58 -23.63 -3.02 8.58
N SER A 59 -23.49 -3.61 9.76
CA SER A 59 -22.93 -4.95 10.00
C SER A 59 -23.87 -6.05 9.49
N TRP A 60 -24.09 -6.09 8.18
CA TRP A 60 -24.90 -7.13 7.54
C TRP A 60 -24.01 -8.31 7.24
N SER A 61 -24.50 -9.48 7.60
CA SER A 61 -23.89 -10.73 7.22
C SER A 61 -24.60 -11.32 6.01
N SER A 62 -23.84 -12.08 5.22
CA SER A 62 -24.41 -12.96 4.20
C SER A 62 -24.06 -14.40 4.55
N GLU A 63 -24.91 -15.31 4.08
CA GLU A 63 -24.76 -16.73 4.32
C GLU A 63 -23.63 -17.28 3.45
N SER A 64 -22.73 -18.06 4.06
CA SER A 64 -21.53 -18.55 3.37
C SER A 64 -21.84 -19.34 2.09
N TRP A 65 -22.94 -20.09 2.06
CA TRP A 65 -23.32 -20.91 0.90
C TRP A 65 -23.67 -20.07 -0.33
N LYS A 66 -24.30 -18.89 -0.15
CA LYS A 66 -24.61 -17.96 -1.25
C LYS A 66 -23.32 -17.47 -1.90
N ILE A 67 -22.32 -17.14 -1.09
CA ILE A 67 -21.00 -16.73 -1.58
C ILE A 67 -20.30 -17.90 -2.29
N LYS A 68 -20.30 -19.11 -1.71
CA LYS A 68 -19.71 -20.30 -2.34
C LYS A 68 -20.35 -20.61 -3.70
N SER A 69 -21.67 -20.54 -3.77
CA SER A 69 -22.45 -20.75 -5.00
C SER A 69 -22.18 -19.65 -6.03
N LEU A 70 -22.12 -18.38 -5.62
CA LEU A 70 -21.74 -17.29 -6.52
C LEU A 70 -20.34 -17.51 -7.14
N LEU A 71 -19.38 -17.87 -6.30
CA LEU A 71 -17.98 -18.07 -6.70
C LEU A 71 -17.81 -19.27 -7.64
N SER A 72 -18.62 -20.31 -7.52
CA SER A 72 -18.50 -21.46 -8.41
C SER A 72 -18.90 -21.16 -9.85
N HIS A 73 -19.87 -20.26 -10.04
CA HIS A 73 -20.31 -19.87 -11.37
C HIS A 73 -19.25 -19.03 -12.10
N CYS A 74 -18.40 -18.29 -11.37
CA CYS A 74 -17.31 -17.50 -11.96
C CYS A 74 -15.90 -18.08 -11.76
N ALA A 75 -15.75 -19.24 -11.11
CA ALA A 75 -14.45 -19.76 -10.68
C ALA A 75 -13.41 -19.91 -11.83
N SER A 76 -13.87 -20.22 -13.03
CA SER A 76 -13.01 -20.41 -14.21
C SER A 76 -12.54 -19.10 -14.85
N THR A 77 -13.21 -17.98 -14.58
CA THR A 77 -12.95 -16.67 -15.20
C THR A 77 -12.47 -15.61 -14.20
N LEU A 78 -12.66 -15.85 -12.91
CA LEU A 78 -12.37 -14.89 -11.85
C LEU A 78 -10.86 -14.67 -11.68
N GLU A 79 -10.43 -13.42 -11.80
CA GLU A 79 -9.05 -12.94 -11.67
C GLU A 79 -8.83 -12.15 -10.37
N ASP A 80 -9.86 -11.45 -9.89
CA ASP A 80 -9.84 -10.59 -8.69
C ASP A 80 -11.09 -10.84 -7.84
N LEU A 81 -10.88 -11.15 -6.56
CA LEU A 81 -11.95 -11.32 -5.58
C LEU A 81 -11.71 -10.41 -4.38
N SER A 82 -12.69 -9.58 -4.07
CA SER A 82 -12.72 -8.78 -2.85
C SER A 82 -13.96 -9.09 -2.01
N ILE A 83 -13.79 -9.45 -0.75
CA ILE A 83 -14.86 -9.75 0.22
C ILE A 83 -14.65 -8.86 1.45
N ARG A 84 -15.54 -7.90 1.69
CA ARG A 84 -15.44 -6.91 2.77
C ARG A 84 -16.76 -6.80 3.57
N PHE A 85 -17.06 -7.81 4.38
CA PHE A 85 -18.22 -7.86 5.30
C PHE A 85 -18.14 -9.13 6.18
N GLN A 86 -19.03 -9.22 7.18
CA GLN A 86 -19.10 -10.38 8.07
C GLN A 86 -19.80 -11.58 7.41
N ILE A 87 -19.32 -12.79 7.63
CA ILE A 87 -19.93 -14.00 7.05
C ILE A 87 -20.70 -14.73 8.14
N ALA A 88 -22.01 -14.90 7.94
CA ALA A 88 -22.84 -15.70 8.83
C ALA A 88 -22.67 -17.18 8.49
N TYR A 89 -22.49 -18.01 9.52
CA TYR A 89 -22.60 -19.44 9.37
C TYR A 89 -24.07 -19.83 9.28
N ASN A 90 -24.53 -20.12 8.07
CA ASN A 90 -25.74 -20.90 7.82
C ASN A 90 -25.36 -21.85 6.70
N GLU A 91 -25.32 -23.16 6.97
CA GLU A 91 -25.28 -24.17 5.92
C GLU A 91 -26.69 -24.74 5.82
N GLU A 92 -27.34 -24.55 4.68
CA GLU A 92 -28.61 -25.22 4.41
C GLU A 92 -28.31 -26.70 4.08
N PRO A 93 -28.83 -27.67 4.85
CA PRO A 93 -28.42 -29.09 4.73
C PRO A 93 -28.65 -29.68 3.34
N ASP A 94 -29.69 -29.22 2.63
CA ASP A 94 -30.11 -29.80 1.35
C ASP A 94 -29.34 -29.21 0.15
N GLU A 95 -28.79 -28.00 0.26
CA GLU A 95 -28.01 -27.36 -0.82
C GLU A 95 -26.53 -27.75 -0.81
N LEU A 96 -26.06 -28.41 0.26
CA LEU A 96 -24.67 -28.87 0.38
C LEU A 96 -24.25 -29.75 -0.80
N HIS A 97 -25.16 -30.57 -1.34
CA HIS A 97 -24.86 -31.48 -2.45
C HIS A 97 -24.49 -30.74 -3.74
N HIS A 98 -25.05 -29.56 -4.00
CA HIS A 98 -24.69 -28.74 -5.16
C HIS A 98 -23.39 -27.96 -4.91
N VAL A 99 -23.17 -27.50 -3.67
CA VAL A 99 -21.93 -26.81 -3.23
C VAL A 99 -20.73 -27.76 -3.15
N LEU A 100 -20.93 -29.08 -3.19
CA LEU A 100 -19.83 -30.06 -3.25
C LEU A 100 -19.33 -30.33 -4.67
N GLN A 101 -20.05 -29.91 -5.73
CA GLN A 101 -19.63 -30.08 -7.12
C GLN A 101 -18.78 -28.92 -7.65
N LEU A 102 -18.44 -27.95 -6.81
CA LEU A 102 -17.71 -26.76 -7.26
C LEU A 102 -16.31 -27.14 -7.72
N PRO A 103 -15.78 -26.45 -8.76
CA PRO A 103 -14.43 -26.69 -9.21
C PRO A 103 -13.45 -26.61 -8.03
N ALA A 104 -12.52 -27.57 -7.99
CA ALA A 104 -11.55 -27.70 -6.92
C ALA A 104 -10.56 -26.52 -6.86
N SER A 105 -10.54 -25.65 -7.87
CA SER A 105 -9.63 -24.52 -7.95
C SER A 105 -10.23 -23.33 -8.70
N MET A 106 -9.71 -22.14 -8.43
CA MET A 106 -9.94 -20.93 -9.23
C MET A 106 -8.64 -20.62 -10.01
N PRO A 107 -8.47 -21.19 -11.22
CA PRO A 107 -7.19 -21.21 -11.92
C PRO A 107 -6.72 -19.85 -12.45
N LEU A 108 -7.58 -18.83 -12.43
CA LEU A 108 -7.23 -17.48 -12.86
C LEU A 108 -7.15 -16.47 -11.71
N LEU A 109 -7.51 -16.86 -10.48
CA LEU A 109 -7.60 -15.94 -9.35
C LEU A 109 -6.19 -15.52 -8.91
N LYS A 110 -5.83 -14.26 -9.15
CA LYS A 110 -4.52 -13.67 -8.84
C LYS A 110 -4.56 -12.74 -7.64
N CYS A 111 -5.67 -12.02 -7.46
CA CYS A 111 -5.84 -11.05 -6.39
C CYS A 111 -6.95 -11.49 -5.46
N LEU A 112 -6.65 -11.53 -4.16
CA LEU A 112 -7.63 -11.81 -3.12
C LEU A 112 -7.57 -10.71 -2.07
N ALA A 113 -8.68 -10.01 -1.86
CA ALA A 113 -8.83 -8.99 -0.84
C ALA A 113 -9.91 -9.40 0.17
N LEU A 114 -9.58 -9.35 1.44
CA LEU A 114 -10.43 -9.77 2.54
C LEU A 114 -10.50 -8.64 3.56
N GLY A 115 -11.70 -8.34 4.05
CA GLY A 115 -11.82 -7.44 5.17
C GLY A 115 -13.10 -7.59 5.96
N GLU A 116 -13.08 -7.06 7.18
CA GLU A 116 -14.25 -7.03 8.08
C GLU A 116 -14.89 -8.42 8.34
N LEU A 117 -14.11 -9.50 8.25
CA LEU A 117 -14.62 -10.88 8.27
C LEU A 117 -15.28 -11.30 9.61
N GLY A 118 -15.12 -10.50 10.67
CA GLY A 118 -15.63 -10.80 12.01
C GLY A 118 -15.02 -12.06 12.63
N ASN A 119 -15.18 -12.24 13.95
CA ASN A 119 -14.73 -13.43 14.66
C ASN A 119 -15.85 -14.49 14.75
N LEU A 120 -16.60 -14.68 13.66
CA LEU A 120 -17.69 -15.64 13.65
C LEU A 120 -17.14 -17.03 13.29
N PRO A 121 -17.58 -18.12 13.98
CA PRO A 121 -17.14 -19.48 13.67
C PRO A 121 -17.33 -19.86 12.19
N GLY A 122 -18.36 -19.31 11.53
CA GLY A 122 -18.61 -19.55 10.11
C GLY A 122 -17.57 -18.98 9.16
N SER A 123 -16.90 -17.90 9.57
CA SER A 123 -15.84 -17.32 8.78
C SER A 123 -14.71 -18.33 8.63
N GLU A 124 -14.29 -19.03 9.69
CA GLU A 124 -13.19 -20.00 9.59
C GLU A 124 -13.46 -21.14 8.59
N MET A 125 -14.67 -21.72 8.62
CA MET A 125 -15.05 -22.77 7.67
C MET A 125 -15.09 -22.26 6.22
N PHE A 126 -15.65 -21.07 6.02
CA PHE A 126 -15.66 -20.44 4.70
C PHE A 126 -14.25 -20.14 4.19
N LEU A 127 -13.39 -19.57 5.05
CA LEU A 127 -12.03 -19.23 4.70
C LEU A 127 -11.21 -20.49 4.36
N SER A 128 -11.33 -21.56 5.14
CA SER A 128 -10.69 -22.84 4.83
C SER A 128 -11.09 -23.35 3.44
N TRP A 129 -12.40 -23.32 3.12
CA TRP A 129 -12.91 -23.70 1.81
C TRP A 129 -12.36 -22.79 0.69
N LEU A 130 -12.24 -21.50 0.96
CA LEU A 130 -11.74 -20.53 -0.02
C LEU A 130 -10.24 -20.74 -0.28
N TRP A 131 -9.43 -21.01 0.75
CA TRP A 131 -7.98 -21.15 0.62
C TRP A 131 -7.60 -22.31 -0.28
N GLU A 132 -8.25 -23.46 -0.12
CA GLU A 132 -8.05 -24.64 -0.98
C GLU A 132 -8.12 -24.33 -2.49
N ARG A 133 -8.81 -23.25 -2.87
CA ARG A 133 -9.03 -22.84 -4.27
C ARG A 133 -8.10 -21.74 -4.76
N CYS A 134 -7.27 -21.16 -3.89
CA CYS A 134 -6.43 -19.98 -4.14
C CYS A 134 -5.01 -20.29 -4.62
N SER A 135 -4.77 -21.43 -5.28
CA SER A 135 -3.43 -21.87 -5.72
C SER A 135 -2.68 -20.91 -6.65
N GLN A 136 -3.41 -19.97 -7.28
CA GLN A 136 -2.90 -19.01 -8.24
C GLN A 136 -2.78 -17.59 -7.69
N VAL A 137 -3.18 -17.37 -6.44
CA VAL A 137 -3.14 -16.05 -5.82
C VAL A 137 -1.69 -15.59 -5.68
N GLU A 138 -1.41 -14.40 -6.23
CA GLU A 138 -0.12 -13.71 -6.20
C GLU A 138 -0.13 -12.53 -5.23
N HIS A 139 -1.32 -11.97 -4.98
CA HIS A 139 -1.54 -10.79 -4.16
C HIS A 139 -2.67 -11.00 -3.14
N LEU A 140 -2.37 -10.74 -1.87
CA LEU A 140 -3.31 -10.84 -0.75
C LEU A 140 -3.46 -9.51 -0.04
N GLU A 141 -4.67 -8.96 0.00
CA GLU A 141 -5.01 -7.80 0.82
C GLU A 141 -5.85 -8.24 2.02
N LEU A 142 -5.46 -7.80 3.21
CA LEU A 142 -6.14 -8.03 4.47
C LEU A 142 -6.46 -6.68 5.11
N ASN A 143 -7.74 -6.39 5.33
CA ASN A 143 -8.21 -5.08 5.77
C ASN A 143 -9.12 -5.19 7.00
N ALA A 144 -8.83 -4.41 8.05
CA ALA A 144 -9.68 -4.31 9.23
C ALA A 144 -10.03 -5.65 9.90
N LEU A 145 -9.06 -6.57 9.97
CA LEU A 145 -9.21 -7.79 10.77
C LEU A 145 -8.74 -7.51 12.20
N ASN A 146 -9.60 -7.85 13.16
CA ASN A 146 -9.32 -7.71 14.59
C ASN A 146 -8.36 -8.79 15.09
N ASP A 147 -8.41 -9.97 14.47
CA ASP A 147 -7.52 -11.08 14.73
C ASP A 147 -7.27 -11.84 13.42
N LEU A 148 -6.19 -12.61 13.37
CA LEU A 148 -5.88 -13.49 12.26
C LEU A 148 -6.11 -14.93 12.69
N PRO A 149 -7.06 -15.65 12.08
CA PRO A 149 -7.19 -17.08 12.33
C PRO A 149 -5.83 -17.76 12.12
N GLN A 150 -5.36 -18.53 13.10
CA GLN A 150 -4.09 -19.25 12.99
C GLN A 150 -4.11 -20.18 11.76
N SER A 151 -5.28 -20.72 11.43
CA SER A 151 -5.53 -21.48 10.22
C SER A 151 -5.17 -20.71 8.94
N LEU A 152 -5.40 -19.40 8.87
CA LEU A 152 -4.94 -18.59 7.75
C LEU A 152 -3.42 -18.58 7.69
N VAL A 153 -2.74 -18.21 8.79
CA VAL A 153 -1.26 -18.17 8.85
C VAL A 153 -0.64 -19.47 8.35
N ASP A 154 -1.13 -20.60 8.84
CA ASP A 154 -0.53 -21.92 8.59
C ASP A 154 -0.85 -22.45 7.19
N SER A 155 -1.97 -22.04 6.62
CA SER A 155 -2.44 -22.55 5.33
C SER A 155 -1.93 -21.76 4.13
N LEU A 156 -1.50 -20.51 4.30
CA LEU A 156 -1.03 -19.68 3.17
C LEU A 156 0.08 -20.35 2.33
N PRO A 157 1.15 -20.94 2.91
CA PRO A 157 2.20 -21.57 2.11
C PRO A 157 1.72 -22.80 1.33
N ILE A 158 0.69 -23.49 1.84
CA ILE A 158 0.12 -24.70 1.25
C ILE A 158 -0.79 -24.31 0.09
N HIS A 159 -1.66 -23.33 0.31
CA HIS A 159 -2.76 -23.01 -0.58
C HIS A 159 -2.48 -21.87 -1.54
N MET A 160 -1.52 -20.99 -1.25
CA MET A 160 -1.16 -19.85 -2.09
C MET A 160 0.35 -19.83 -2.41
N PRO A 161 0.91 -20.90 -3.03
CA PRO A 161 2.35 -21.05 -3.22
C PRO A 161 3.00 -20.03 -4.17
N LYS A 162 2.18 -19.19 -4.84
CA LYS A 162 2.58 -18.11 -5.74
C LYS A 162 2.52 -16.71 -5.10
N LEU A 163 1.99 -16.62 -3.88
CA LEU A 163 1.82 -15.36 -3.18
C LEU A 163 3.19 -14.69 -2.98
N ASN A 164 3.28 -13.43 -3.38
CA ASN A 164 4.51 -12.64 -3.31
C ASN A 164 4.25 -11.17 -2.97
N SER A 165 2.98 -10.77 -2.89
CA SER A 165 2.53 -9.43 -2.52
C SER A 165 1.51 -9.51 -1.39
N ILE A 166 1.70 -8.72 -0.33
CA ILE A 166 0.78 -8.65 0.80
C ILE A 166 0.50 -7.22 1.22
N HIS A 167 -0.78 -6.90 1.40
CA HIS A 167 -1.29 -5.60 1.79
C HIS A 167 -2.06 -5.72 3.10
N LEU A 168 -1.61 -5.03 4.15
CA LEU A 168 -2.18 -5.04 5.50
C LEU A 168 -2.70 -3.64 5.82
N ILE A 169 -4.02 -3.49 5.94
CA ILE A 169 -4.68 -2.18 6.07
C ILE A 169 -5.52 -2.16 7.36
N LYS A 170 -5.40 -1.09 8.16
CA LYS A 170 -6.21 -0.85 9.38
C LYS A 170 -6.26 -2.05 10.32
N PHE A 171 -5.10 -2.64 10.54
CA PHE A 171 -5.01 -3.93 11.19
C PHE A 171 -4.83 -3.80 12.71
N GLY A 172 -5.65 -4.52 13.46
CA GLY A 172 -5.58 -4.58 14.93
C GLY A 172 -4.61 -5.64 15.47
N LEU A 173 -3.77 -6.24 14.62
CA LEU A 173 -2.84 -7.27 15.05
C LEU A 173 -1.63 -6.71 15.79
N SER A 174 -1.19 -7.50 16.77
CA SER A 174 0.14 -7.38 17.34
C SER A 174 1.26 -7.55 16.31
N ASP A 175 2.37 -6.87 16.54
CA ASP A 175 3.62 -7.00 15.78
C ASP A 175 4.07 -8.47 15.64
N ALA A 176 3.91 -9.28 16.69
CA ALA A 176 4.28 -10.69 16.67
C ALA A 176 3.46 -11.48 15.63
N LYS A 177 2.16 -11.19 15.50
CA LYS A 177 1.29 -11.85 14.52
C LYS A 177 1.55 -11.40 13.10
N ILE A 178 1.85 -10.11 12.90
CA ILE A 178 2.27 -9.60 11.58
C ILE A 178 3.59 -10.25 11.16
N ALA A 179 4.57 -10.31 12.06
CA ALA A 179 5.85 -10.97 11.82
C ALA A 179 5.67 -12.46 11.52
N GLU A 180 4.82 -13.15 12.29
CA GLU A 180 4.49 -14.56 12.06
C GLU A 180 3.92 -14.76 10.65
N LEU A 181 2.93 -13.97 10.25
CA LEU A 181 2.34 -14.00 8.91
C LEU A 181 3.39 -13.81 7.81
N LEU A 182 4.24 -12.78 7.93
CA LEU A 182 5.27 -12.49 6.94
C LEU A 182 6.37 -13.56 6.90
N SER A 183 6.63 -14.27 8.00
CA SER A 183 7.66 -15.31 8.07
C SER A 183 7.31 -16.59 7.32
N LYS A 184 6.02 -16.80 6.99
CA LYS A 184 5.54 -18.07 6.40
C LYS A 184 5.99 -18.24 4.94
N PHE A 185 6.37 -17.17 4.26
CA PHE A 185 6.80 -17.20 2.86
C PHE A 185 8.32 -17.27 2.70
N HIS A 186 8.85 -18.49 2.67
CA HIS A 186 10.29 -18.75 2.46
C HIS A 186 10.84 -18.31 1.10
N LYS A 187 9.97 -18.12 0.09
CA LYS A 187 10.38 -17.64 -1.24
C LYS A 187 10.72 -16.15 -1.27
N GLY A 188 10.42 -15.42 -0.21
CA GLY A 188 10.59 -13.98 -0.17
C GLY A 188 9.35 -13.21 -0.57
N TRP A 189 9.16 -12.04 0.04
CA TRP A 189 8.16 -11.06 -0.40
C TRP A 189 8.76 -10.14 -1.46
N LYS A 190 8.01 -9.92 -2.54
CA LYS A 190 8.30 -8.88 -3.54
C LYS A 190 7.67 -7.55 -3.15
N GLU A 191 6.47 -7.60 -2.59
CA GLU A 191 5.74 -6.40 -2.21
C GLU A 191 5.13 -6.55 -0.83
N VAL A 192 5.38 -5.55 0.02
CA VAL A 192 4.74 -5.43 1.31
C VAL A 192 4.17 -4.03 1.44
N HIS A 193 2.87 -3.97 1.73
CA HIS A 193 2.18 -2.73 2.02
C HIS A 193 1.54 -2.84 3.41
N MET A 194 1.85 -1.87 4.26
CA MET A 194 1.30 -1.73 5.60
C MET A 194 0.76 -0.31 5.78
N GLU A 195 -0.51 -0.21 6.14
CA GLU A 195 -1.23 1.06 6.31
C GLU A 195 -2.07 1.04 7.59
N ASP A 196 -2.03 2.15 8.34
CA ASP A 196 -2.83 2.32 9.57
C ASP A 196 -2.63 1.23 10.64
N LEU A 197 -1.38 0.77 10.83
CA LEU A 197 -1.05 -0.13 11.92
C LEU A 197 -0.87 0.66 13.23
N TYR A 198 -1.78 0.45 14.19
CA TYR A 198 -1.81 1.17 15.45
C TYR A 198 -0.82 0.65 16.52
N GLU A 199 -0.08 -0.41 16.20
CA GLU A 199 0.89 -1.00 17.11
C GLU A 199 2.02 -0.05 17.51
N GLN A 200 2.42 -0.15 18.79
CA GLN A 200 3.43 0.73 19.37
C GLN A 200 4.85 0.39 18.92
N SER A 201 5.09 -0.84 18.48
CA SER A 201 6.38 -1.34 18.02
C SER A 201 6.17 -2.27 16.84
N LEU A 202 7.04 -2.20 15.83
CA LEU A 202 7.07 -3.11 14.68
C LEU A 202 8.44 -3.81 14.56
N GLN A 203 9.03 -4.16 15.69
CA GLN A 203 10.40 -4.70 15.78
C GLN A 203 10.48 -6.11 15.20
N CYS A 204 9.52 -6.98 15.53
CA CYS A 204 9.46 -8.33 15.00
C CYS A 204 9.22 -8.29 13.49
N THR A 205 8.27 -7.47 13.05
CA THR A 205 7.96 -7.23 11.65
C THR A 205 9.19 -6.74 10.88
N HIS A 206 9.90 -5.74 11.41
CA HIS A 206 11.14 -5.25 10.81
C HIS A 206 12.18 -6.36 10.65
N ARG A 207 12.40 -7.18 11.68
CA ARG A 207 13.35 -8.31 11.59
C ARG A 207 12.99 -9.26 10.46
N ILE A 208 11.71 -9.62 10.33
CA ILE A 208 11.26 -10.49 9.24
C ILE A 208 11.41 -9.82 7.88
N LEU A 209 11.11 -8.52 7.75
CA LEU A 209 11.36 -7.80 6.49
C LEU A 209 12.84 -7.82 6.08
N MET A 210 13.75 -7.76 7.03
CA MET A 210 15.19 -7.89 6.77
C MET A 210 15.58 -9.29 6.27
N GLU A 211 14.86 -10.35 6.66
CA GLU A 211 15.05 -11.70 6.11
C GLU A 211 14.63 -11.78 4.62
N HIS A 212 13.74 -10.88 4.18
CA HIS A 212 13.23 -10.80 2.80
C HIS A 212 13.90 -9.72 1.94
N CYS A 213 14.99 -9.10 2.41
CA CYS A 213 15.61 -7.94 1.75
C CYS A 213 16.06 -8.21 0.30
N LEU A 214 16.46 -9.44 -0.02
CA LEU A 214 16.93 -9.80 -1.36
C LEU A 214 15.79 -9.91 -2.40
N THR A 215 14.55 -10.12 -1.97
CA THR A 215 13.41 -10.26 -2.88
C THR A 215 12.53 -9.03 -2.91
N LEU A 216 12.67 -8.14 -1.93
CA LEU A 216 11.77 -7.01 -1.75
C LEU A 216 11.97 -5.95 -2.84
N GLU A 217 10.92 -5.72 -3.61
CA GLU A 217 10.86 -4.82 -4.76
C GLU A 217 10.08 -3.54 -4.46
N ARG A 218 9.03 -3.65 -3.63
CA ARG A 218 8.13 -2.56 -3.27
C ARG A 218 7.78 -2.62 -1.79
N LEU A 219 8.00 -1.52 -1.09
CA LEU A 219 7.69 -1.40 0.32
C LEU A 219 6.92 -0.10 0.57
N LYS A 220 5.66 -0.22 1.00
CA LYS A 220 4.82 0.91 1.43
C LYS A 220 4.51 0.73 2.92
N ILE A 221 4.95 1.66 3.77
CA ILE A 221 4.70 1.65 5.21
C ILE A 221 4.20 3.02 5.64
N CYS A 222 2.88 3.15 5.71
CA CYS A 222 2.20 4.41 5.94
C CYS A 222 1.40 4.37 7.23
N SER A 223 1.37 5.49 7.96
CA SER A 223 0.59 5.63 9.20
C SER A 223 0.87 4.56 10.28
N CYS A 224 2.06 3.92 10.24
CA CYS A 224 2.48 2.88 11.17
C CYS A 224 3.32 3.47 12.32
N LYS A 225 2.72 3.76 13.47
CA LYS A 225 3.40 4.47 14.60
C LYS A 225 4.63 3.73 15.12
N GLY A 226 4.59 2.40 15.16
CA GLY A 226 5.69 1.57 15.64
C GLY A 226 6.90 1.50 14.71
N PHE A 227 6.80 1.98 13.46
CA PHE A 227 7.87 1.84 12.47
C PHE A 227 8.92 2.96 12.57
N ARG A 228 10.00 2.71 13.31
CA ARG A 228 11.03 3.72 13.62
C ARG A 228 11.84 4.13 12.39
N GLY A 229 12.32 5.37 12.38
CA GLY A 229 13.19 5.91 11.32
C GLY A 229 14.42 5.03 11.05
N ILE A 230 15.16 4.62 12.09
CA ILE A 230 16.36 3.79 11.92
C ILE A 230 16.11 2.50 11.11
N TRP A 231 14.93 1.90 11.23
CA TRP A 231 14.55 0.69 10.49
C TRP A 231 14.33 0.97 9.00
N LYS A 232 13.84 2.16 8.65
CA LYS A 232 13.71 2.59 7.25
C LYS A 232 15.09 2.68 6.58
N ALA A 233 16.06 3.30 7.26
CA ALA A 233 17.42 3.39 6.76
C ALA A 233 18.07 2.01 6.61
N GLN A 234 17.87 1.11 7.57
CA GLN A 234 18.37 -0.27 7.49
C GLN A 234 17.80 -1.03 6.29
N LEU A 235 16.51 -0.88 5.99
CA LEU A 235 15.89 -1.51 4.82
C LEU A 235 16.42 -0.94 3.49
N LEU A 236 16.53 0.38 3.37
CA LEU A 236 17.15 1.03 2.20
C LEU A 236 18.59 0.54 2.00
N ALA A 237 19.36 0.43 3.09
CA ALA A 237 20.73 -0.06 3.05
C ALA A 237 20.84 -1.55 2.64
N ALA A 238 19.84 -2.38 2.96
CA ALA A 238 19.92 -3.83 2.81
C ALA A 238 19.19 -4.42 1.60
N CYS A 239 18.25 -3.71 0.96
CA CYS A 239 17.40 -4.27 -0.09
C CYS A 239 17.90 -3.92 -1.51
N PRO A 240 18.69 -4.78 -2.19
CA PRO A 240 19.30 -4.45 -3.49
C PRO A 240 18.31 -4.32 -4.66
N ASN A 241 17.13 -4.91 -4.54
CA ASN A 241 16.10 -4.91 -5.59
C ASN A 241 14.97 -3.93 -5.30
N LEU A 242 15.11 -3.08 -4.27
CA LEU A 242 14.04 -2.19 -3.86
C LEU A 242 13.91 -1.03 -4.86
N HIS A 243 12.79 -0.98 -5.57
CA HIS A 243 12.50 0.09 -6.54
C HIS A 243 11.54 1.13 -5.98
N THR A 244 10.72 0.77 -5.01
CA THR A 244 9.72 1.66 -4.43
C THR A 244 9.78 1.59 -2.92
N PHE A 245 10.05 2.73 -2.29
CA PHE A 245 9.96 2.91 -0.85
C PHE A 245 9.05 4.10 -0.53
N ILE A 246 7.89 3.81 0.05
CA ILE A 246 6.88 4.82 0.39
C ILE A 246 6.62 4.75 1.88
N SER A 247 6.84 5.86 2.58
CA SER A 247 6.43 6.03 3.96
C SER A 247 5.71 7.34 4.23
N LEU A 248 5.21 7.97 3.16
CA LEU A 248 4.53 9.25 3.16
C LEU A 248 3.32 9.14 2.22
N GLU A 249 2.12 9.44 2.71
CA GLU A 249 0.87 9.39 1.93
C GLU A 249 0.46 10.75 1.39
N ASP A 250 -0.24 10.78 0.26
CA ASP A 250 -0.79 12.02 -0.31
C ASP A 250 -1.95 12.57 0.53
N SER A 251 -2.76 11.69 1.12
CA SER A 251 -4.01 12.04 1.77
C SER A 251 -3.95 11.90 3.29
N GLY A 252 -4.00 13.02 4.00
CA GLY A 252 -4.46 13.08 5.38
C GLY A 252 -3.42 13.51 6.42
N PRO A 253 -3.88 14.04 7.58
CA PRO A 253 -3.06 14.63 8.64
C PRO A 253 -2.25 13.59 9.44
N PHE A 254 -2.17 12.35 8.95
CA PHE A 254 -1.58 11.26 9.71
C PHE A 254 -0.08 11.46 9.83
N ARG A 255 0.40 11.39 11.08
CA ARG A 255 1.83 11.44 11.39
C ARG A 255 2.50 10.20 10.82
N SER A 256 2.96 10.32 9.58
CA SER A 256 3.90 9.37 9.00
C SER A 256 5.17 9.40 9.84
N PRO A 257 5.70 8.24 10.28
CA PRO A 257 6.94 8.22 11.05
C PRO A 257 8.04 8.94 10.24
N SER A 258 8.75 9.87 10.86
CA SER A 258 9.86 10.55 10.20
C SER A 258 11.12 9.68 10.23
N LEU A 259 11.96 9.87 9.23
CA LEU A 259 13.29 9.32 9.16
C LEU A 259 14.26 10.36 9.71
N ASP A 260 14.93 10.03 10.81
CA ASP A 260 15.95 10.90 11.38
C ASP A 260 17.09 11.13 10.36
N ALA A 261 17.52 12.38 10.21
CA ALA A 261 18.52 12.78 9.22
C ALA A 261 19.86 12.05 9.42
N HIS A 262 20.31 11.82 10.65
CA HIS A 262 21.53 11.05 10.89
C HIS A 262 21.39 9.60 10.40
N SER A 263 20.24 8.99 10.68
CA SER A 263 19.91 7.64 10.21
C SER A 263 19.82 7.58 8.68
N PHE A 264 19.24 8.61 8.03
CA PHE A 264 19.17 8.71 6.57
C PHE A 264 20.54 8.87 5.92
N ILE A 265 21.41 9.70 6.50
CA ILE A 265 22.75 9.92 5.97
C ILE A 265 23.55 8.61 6.03
N ASP A 266 23.38 7.80 7.09
CA ASP A 266 24.11 6.54 7.31
C ASP A 266 25.63 6.69 7.05
N GLN A 267 26.20 7.70 7.70
CA GLN A 267 27.63 8.00 7.62
C GLN A 267 28.42 6.98 8.43
N ASP A 268 29.52 6.49 7.88
CA ASP A 268 30.50 5.73 8.62
C ASP A 268 31.24 6.65 9.59
N SER A 269 31.16 6.35 10.89
CA SER A 269 31.70 7.20 11.94
C SER A 269 33.22 7.27 11.98
N ARG A 270 33.92 6.34 11.31
CA ARG A 270 35.39 6.30 11.29
C ARG A 270 35.96 7.09 10.13
N THR A 271 35.31 7.01 8.98
CA THR A 271 35.79 7.61 7.72
C THR A 271 35.10 8.93 7.39
N GLY A 272 33.92 9.18 7.96
CA GLY A 272 33.05 10.28 7.54
C GLY A 272 32.43 10.06 6.15
N ALA A 273 32.65 8.91 5.52
CA ALA A 273 32.07 8.61 4.21
C ALA A 273 30.63 8.12 4.35
N LEU A 274 29.81 8.41 3.35
CA LEU A 274 28.47 7.84 3.23
C LEU A 274 28.58 6.34 2.90
N LYS A 275 28.00 5.45 3.71
CA LYS A 275 27.94 4.02 3.38
C LYS A 275 27.12 3.78 2.12
N THR A 276 27.47 2.81 1.29
CA THR A 276 26.67 2.48 0.11
C THR A 276 25.41 1.73 0.51
N TRP A 277 24.24 2.22 0.09
CA TRP A 277 23.00 1.47 0.21
C TRP A 277 22.86 0.47 -0.94
N ALA A 278 22.36 -0.72 -0.62
CA ALA A 278 22.13 -1.76 -1.62
C ALA A 278 21.13 -1.30 -2.70
N CYS A 279 20.14 -0.47 -2.34
CA CYS A 279 19.11 -0.01 -3.27
C CYS A 279 19.51 1.18 -4.16
N GLU A 280 20.70 1.78 -4.01
CA GLU A 280 21.12 2.94 -4.82
C GLU A 280 20.93 2.75 -6.34
N PRO A 281 21.26 1.59 -6.95
CA PRO A 281 21.08 1.39 -8.38
C PRO A 281 19.63 1.01 -8.79
N SER A 282 18.77 0.63 -7.84
CA SER A 282 17.43 0.10 -8.14
C SER A 282 16.29 1.07 -7.81
N LEU A 283 16.51 1.99 -6.87
CA LEU A 283 15.45 2.79 -6.27
C LEU A 283 14.95 3.88 -7.23
N LYS A 284 13.66 3.80 -7.58
CA LYS A 284 12.97 4.70 -8.51
C LYS A 284 11.99 5.63 -7.83
N THR A 285 11.26 5.13 -6.84
CA THR A 285 10.29 5.92 -6.07
C THR A 285 10.71 6.00 -4.62
N LEU A 286 10.96 7.20 -4.13
CA LEU A 286 11.23 7.48 -2.73
C LEU A 286 10.27 8.54 -2.21
N LYS A 287 9.37 8.13 -1.29
CA LYS A 287 8.44 9.05 -0.63
C LYS A 287 8.64 9.00 0.87
N VAL A 288 9.39 9.95 1.43
CA VAL A 288 9.79 9.90 2.84
C VAL A 288 9.70 11.27 3.50
N SER A 289 9.51 11.25 4.81
CA SER A 289 9.67 12.42 5.66
C SER A 289 11.04 12.32 6.32
N ILE A 290 11.92 13.30 6.11
CA ILE A 290 13.24 13.38 6.78
C ILE A 290 13.14 14.46 7.84
N GLN A 291 13.44 14.12 9.09
CA GLN A 291 13.43 15.04 10.21
C GLN A 291 14.86 15.23 10.73
N PHE A 292 15.23 16.48 10.94
CA PHE A 292 16.46 16.83 11.63
C PHE A 292 16.21 16.71 13.13
N ALA A 293 17.12 16.08 13.87
CA ALA A 293 17.00 16.01 15.32
C ALA A 293 16.77 17.44 15.86
N PRO A 294 15.77 17.67 16.72
CA PRO A 294 15.55 18.99 17.30
C PRO A 294 16.87 19.42 17.91
N GLY A 295 17.44 20.48 17.35
CA GLY A 295 18.67 21.06 17.89
C GLY A 295 18.41 21.26 19.38
N ARG A 296 19.28 20.71 20.24
CA ARG A 296 19.09 20.79 21.70
C ARG A 296 18.70 22.22 22.01
N TYR A 297 17.47 22.44 22.47
CA TYR A 297 17.02 23.76 22.89
C TYR A 297 18.00 24.18 23.98
N LEU A 298 18.95 25.05 23.61
CA LEU A 298 19.85 25.63 24.58
C LEU A 298 18.97 26.59 25.39
N PRO A 299 18.69 26.32 26.67
CA PRO A 299 17.68 27.04 27.44
C PRO A 299 17.94 28.55 27.57
N ASN A 300 19.09 29.04 27.12
CA ASN A 300 19.54 30.43 27.26
C ASN A 300 19.64 31.20 25.93
N VAL A 301 19.28 30.60 24.78
CA VAL A 301 19.25 31.34 23.51
C VAL A 301 17.80 31.72 23.21
N LEU A 302 17.46 33.00 23.38
CA LEU A 302 16.13 33.60 23.11
C LEU A 302 15.68 33.51 21.64
N SER A 303 16.38 32.77 20.78
CA SER A 303 15.90 32.47 19.44
C SER A 303 14.86 31.35 19.54
N PRO A 304 13.58 31.59 19.24
CA PRO A 304 12.57 30.54 19.20
C PRO A 304 12.80 29.54 18.06
N TYR A 305 13.81 29.78 17.21
CA TYR A 305 14.13 28.95 16.06
C TYR A 305 15.37 28.10 16.35
N PRO A 306 15.28 26.76 16.24
CA PRO A 306 16.46 25.91 16.30
C PRO A 306 17.43 26.32 15.19
N VAL A 307 18.70 26.50 15.54
CA VAL A 307 19.76 26.74 14.55
C VAL A 307 19.87 25.49 13.71
N GLN A 308 19.40 25.56 12.46
CA GLN A 308 19.55 24.48 11.50
C GLN A 308 21.04 24.23 11.24
N ASN A 309 21.42 22.96 11.10
CA ASN A 309 22.79 22.57 10.78
C ASN A 309 22.93 22.43 9.25
N PRO A 310 23.44 23.46 8.53
CA PRO A 310 23.56 23.42 7.07
C PRO A 310 24.49 22.29 6.58
N GLU A 311 25.43 21.83 7.40
CA GLU A 311 26.27 20.68 7.06
C GLU A 311 25.43 19.40 6.95
N MET A 312 24.45 19.23 7.85
CA MET A 312 23.57 18.06 7.84
C MET A 312 22.62 18.08 6.64
N GLU A 313 22.09 19.25 6.27
CA GLU A 313 21.32 19.41 5.02
C GLU A 313 22.18 19.02 3.81
N GLY A 314 23.42 19.52 3.75
CA GLY A 314 24.39 19.18 2.73
C GLY A 314 24.65 17.68 2.60
N LEU A 315 24.72 16.94 3.72
CA LEU A 315 24.92 15.49 3.74
C LEU A 315 23.66 14.71 3.32
N VAL A 316 22.46 15.20 3.67
CA VAL A 316 21.19 14.65 3.15
C VAL A 316 21.14 14.79 1.63
N TYR A 317 21.57 15.94 1.09
CA TYR A 317 21.70 16.14 -0.34
C TYR A 317 22.73 15.22 -1.00
N ASP A 318 23.90 15.04 -0.39
CA ASP A 318 24.92 14.11 -0.89
C ASP A 318 24.38 12.67 -0.94
N ARG A 319 23.59 12.26 0.06
CA ARG A 319 22.92 10.96 0.08
C ARG A 319 21.89 10.84 -1.05
N LEU A 320 21.01 11.82 -1.20
CA LEU A 320 19.98 11.83 -2.25
C LEU A 320 20.60 11.83 -3.66
N ALA A 321 21.70 12.56 -3.86
CA ALA A 321 22.41 12.65 -5.15
C ALA A 321 22.93 11.30 -5.66
N ARG A 322 23.12 10.31 -4.78
CA ARG A 322 23.54 8.95 -5.15
C ARG A 322 22.43 8.10 -5.76
N LEU A 323 21.16 8.49 -5.55
CA LEU A 323 19.99 7.75 -6.02
C LEU A 323 19.64 8.16 -7.46
N THR A 324 20.59 7.97 -8.38
CA THR A 324 20.56 8.54 -9.74
C THR A 324 19.40 8.07 -10.63
N HIS A 325 18.77 6.94 -10.29
CA HIS A 325 17.61 6.37 -10.98
C HIS A 325 16.26 6.77 -10.37
N LEU A 326 16.21 7.79 -9.50
CA LEU A 326 14.96 8.27 -8.95
C LEU A 326 14.09 8.92 -10.03
N ASP A 327 12.91 8.35 -10.24
CA ASP A 327 11.81 8.90 -11.04
C ASP A 327 10.93 9.82 -10.19
N ILE A 328 10.66 9.44 -8.94
CA ILE A 328 9.71 10.12 -8.05
C ILE A 328 10.38 10.36 -6.69
N LEU A 329 10.48 11.63 -6.29
CA LEU A 329 11.00 12.05 -5.00
C LEU A 329 9.98 12.90 -4.26
N TRP A 330 9.44 12.39 -3.14
CA TRP A 330 8.58 13.15 -2.25
C TRP A 330 9.26 13.35 -0.90
N LEU A 331 9.37 14.61 -0.48
CA LEU A 331 9.99 15.03 0.77
C LEU A 331 9.00 15.87 1.58
N GLY A 332 8.97 15.64 2.90
CA GLY A 332 8.41 16.61 3.85
C GLY A 332 7.62 16.04 5.00
N GLN A 333 7.19 16.94 5.89
CA GLN A 333 6.49 16.64 7.14
C GLN A 333 5.38 17.67 7.39
N GLU A 334 4.15 17.22 7.61
CA GLU A 334 3.02 18.16 7.78
C GLU A 334 3.07 19.00 9.07
N ASN A 335 3.80 18.57 10.10
CA ASN A 335 3.59 19.07 11.46
C ASN A 335 4.78 19.80 12.12
N HIS A 336 5.97 19.84 11.49
CA HIS A 336 7.16 20.50 12.07
C HIS A 336 7.81 21.44 11.06
N VAL A 337 7.17 22.59 10.90
CA VAL A 337 7.53 23.65 9.96
C VAL A 337 9.01 24.08 10.06
N TYR A 338 9.60 24.03 11.25
CA TYR A 338 10.94 24.59 11.50
C TYR A 338 12.12 23.62 11.29
N GLU A 339 11.86 22.32 11.13
CA GLU A 339 12.89 21.26 11.04
C GLU A 339 12.86 20.55 9.69
N SER A 340 12.42 21.23 8.64
CA SER A 340 12.32 20.67 7.29
C SER A 340 13.52 21.01 6.41
N LEU A 341 13.86 20.11 5.49
CA LEU A 341 14.90 20.32 4.49
C LEU A 341 14.57 21.55 3.64
N LYS A 342 15.49 22.50 3.55
CA LYS A 342 15.38 23.66 2.65
C LYS A 342 15.69 23.24 1.23
N MET A 343 14.79 23.47 0.28
CA MET A 343 15.01 23.21 -1.16
C MET A 343 15.47 24.47 -1.90
N SER A 344 16.70 24.93 -1.64
CA SER A 344 17.31 26.08 -2.35
C SER A 344 18.72 25.76 -2.85
N LEU A 345 19.22 26.55 -3.80
CA LEU A 345 20.59 26.37 -4.32
C LEU A 345 21.65 26.55 -3.22
N GLU A 346 21.44 27.49 -2.30
CA GLU A 346 22.34 27.80 -1.18
C GLU A 346 22.38 26.68 -0.14
N SER A 347 21.28 25.93 0.03
CA SER A 347 21.19 24.81 0.98
C SER A 347 21.74 23.50 0.41
N GLY A 348 22.03 23.44 -0.89
CA GLY A 348 22.66 22.29 -1.52
C GLY A 348 21.83 21.61 -2.61
N LEU A 349 20.70 22.17 -3.04
CA LEU A 349 19.90 21.65 -4.15
C LEU A 349 20.75 21.32 -5.39
N HIS A 350 21.78 22.13 -5.66
CA HIS A 350 22.70 21.95 -6.79
C HIS A 350 23.40 20.58 -6.82
N LYS A 351 23.56 19.93 -5.65
CA LYS A 351 24.15 18.59 -5.53
C LYS A 351 23.29 17.50 -6.18
N LEU A 352 21.99 17.76 -6.33
CA LEU A 352 21.05 16.84 -6.96
C LEU A 352 21.07 16.90 -8.51
N ALA A 353 22.01 17.64 -9.12
CA ALA A 353 22.12 17.76 -10.58
C ALA A 353 22.20 16.40 -11.31
N GLY A 354 22.67 15.35 -10.64
CA GLY A 354 22.80 14.00 -11.19
C GLY A 354 21.49 13.21 -11.32
N LEU A 355 20.37 13.68 -10.75
CA LEU A 355 19.06 13.01 -10.81
C LEU A 355 18.38 13.23 -12.17
N LYS A 356 19.00 12.73 -13.25
CA LYS A 356 18.57 13.00 -14.63
C LYS A 356 17.25 12.34 -15.00
N GLU A 357 16.87 11.28 -14.30
CA GLU A 357 15.63 10.53 -14.51
C GLU A 357 14.45 11.09 -13.69
N LEU A 358 14.66 12.14 -12.88
CA LEU A 358 13.63 12.66 -12.00
C LEU A 358 12.49 13.31 -12.77
N ARG A 359 11.29 12.75 -12.61
CA ARG A 359 10.04 13.15 -13.28
C ARG A 359 9.11 13.93 -12.37
N GLU A 360 9.05 13.53 -11.11
CA GLU A 360 8.16 14.12 -10.11
C GLU A 360 8.91 14.47 -8.82
N LEU A 361 8.80 15.74 -8.41
CA LEU A 361 9.27 16.25 -7.13
C LEU A 361 8.08 16.77 -6.32
N ASP A 362 7.82 16.21 -5.13
CA ASP A 362 6.83 16.76 -4.18
C ASP A 362 7.52 17.30 -2.94
N THR A 363 7.31 18.59 -2.69
CA THR A 363 7.78 19.32 -1.52
C THR A 363 6.66 20.10 -0.84
N ARG A 364 5.37 19.79 -1.09
CA ARG A 364 4.21 20.48 -0.48
C ARG A 364 4.28 20.51 1.05
N ARG A 365 5.01 19.57 1.63
CA ARG A 365 5.19 19.39 3.08
C ARG A 365 6.57 19.86 3.58
N LEU A 366 7.32 20.60 2.78
CA LEU A 366 8.53 21.31 3.23
C LEU A 366 8.21 22.79 3.40
N LEU A 367 8.82 23.45 4.40
CA LEU A 367 8.83 24.92 4.48
C LEU A 367 9.91 25.48 3.53
N ALA A 368 9.97 24.96 2.31
CA ALA A 368 10.92 25.42 1.32
C ALA A 368 10.27 26.54 0.49
N ARG A 369 10.96 27.67 0.39
CA ARG A 369 10.68 28.65 -0.67
C ARG A 369 11.46 28.22 -1.90
N ILE A 370 10.80 27.50 -2.79
CA ILE A 370 11.33 27.25 -4.14
C ILE A 370 10.94 28.48 -4.97
N GLY A 371 11.93 29.33 -5.28
CA GLY A 371 11.73 30.51 -6.12
C GLY A 371 11.87 30.18 -7.60
N VAL A 372 11.65 31.19 -8.44
CA VAL A 372 11.81 31.09 -9.90
C VAL A 372 13.22 30.60 -10.27
N ARG A 373 14.25 31.08 -9.56
CA ARG A 373 15.65 30.70 -9.77
C ARG A 373 15.90 29.21 -9.54
N GLU A 374 15.33 28.64 -8.47
CA GLU A 374 15.42 27.21 -8.20
C GLU A 374 14.72 26.40 -9.29
N VAL A 375 13.52 26.81 -9.74
CA VAL A 375 12.79 26.10 -10.80
C VAL A 375 13.52 26.14 -12.13
N GLN A 376 14.06 27.29 -12.54
CA GLN A 376 14.90 27.39 -13.73
C GLN A 376 16.06 26.41 -13.68
N TRP A 377 16.78 26.39 -12.55
CA TRP A 377 17.87 25.44 -12.36
C TRP A 377 17.39 23.98 -12.44
N MET A 378 16.22 23.65 -11.85
CA MET A 378 15.66 22.30 -11.90
C MET A 378 15.35 21.88 -13.33
N VAL A 379 14.72 22.74 -14.14
CA VAL A 379 14.41 22.47 -15.55
C VAL A 379 15.69 22.28 -16.38
N ASP A 380 16.70 23.11 -16.15
CA ASP A 380 17.99 23.01 -16.83
C ASP A 380 18.74 21.72 -16.47
N GLN A 381 18.64 21.26 -15.22
CA GLN A 381 19.40 20.11 -14.74
C GLN A 381 18.66 18.77 -14.83
N TRP A 382 17.33 18.75 -14.77
CA TRP A 382 16.50 17.54 -14.76
C TRP A 382 15.60 17.52 -16.01
N PRO A 383 16.11 17.02 -17.15
CA PRO A 383 15.43 17.12 -18.43
C PRO A 383 14.09 16.35 -18.50
N GLU A 384 13.90 15.37 -17.62
CA GLU A 384 12.67 14.55 -17.55
C GLU A 384 11.65 15.11 -16.54
N LEU A 385 11.95 16.22 -15.87
CA LEU A 385 11.09 16.79 -14.83
C LEU A 385 9.84 17.42 -15.44
N HIS A 386 8.67 16.83 -15.17
CA HIS A 386 7.39 17.34 -15.66
C HIS A 386 6.44 17.77 -14.54
N THR A 387 6.73 17.43 -13.28
CA THR A 387 5.83 17.75 -12.16
C THR A 387 6.61 18.15 -10.92
N VAL A 388 6.36 19.38 -10.45
CA VAL A 388 6.83 19.86 -9.17
C VAL A 388 5.64 20.27 -8.31
N ARG A 389 5.33 19.46 -7.29
CA ARG A 389 4.25 19.73 -6.34
C ARG A 389 4.81 20.50 -5.16
N PHE A 390 4.67 21.82 -5.17
CA PHE A 390 5.07 22.69 -4.05
C PHE A 390 4.17 23.92 -3.86
N MET A 391 3.16 24.08 -4.73
CA MET A 391 2.46 25.35 -4.96
C MET A 391 0.94 25.27 -4.76
N GLU A 392 0.48 25.03 -3.53
CA GLU A 392 -0.93 25.29 -3.19
C GLU A 392 -1.19 26.78 -2.89
N ARG A 393 -0.14 27.59 -2.69
CA ARG A 393 -0.29 29.04 -2.53
C ARG A 393 -0.15 29.74 -3.89
N HIS A 394 -1.24 30.34 -4.35
CA HIS A 394 -1.26 31.20 -5.54
C HIS A 394 -0.60 32.54 -5.24
N THR A 395 0.67 32.69 -5.62
CA THR A 395 1.40 33.95 -5.66
C THR A 395 1.81 34.24 -7.11
N ALA A 396 2.21 35.49 -7.41
CA ALA A 396 2.71 35.82 -8.74
C ALA A 396 3.95 34.97 -9.08
N GLU A 397 4.88 34.81 -8.13
CA GLU A 397 6.08 33.99 -8.27
C GLU A 397 5.76 32.51 -8.57
N THR A 398 4.72 31.93 -7.95
CA THR A 398 4.33 30.53 -8.24
C THR A 398 3.65 30.37 -9.59
N THR A 399 3.13 31.45 -10.18
CA THR A 399 2.58 31.42 -11.53
C THR A 399 3.71 31.42 -12.56
N GLU A 400 4.67 32.35 -12.41
CA GLU A 400 5.87 32.41 -13.25
C GLU A 400 6.69 31.10 -13.18
N ALA A 401 6.85 30.52 -11.99
CA ALA A 401 7.52 29.24 -11.83
C ALA A 401 6.81 28.08 -12.56
N LYS A 402 5.48 28.10 -12.70
CA LYS A 402 4.73 27.07 -13.44
C LYS A 402 4.95 27.17 -14.94
N GLU A 403 5.17 28.37 -15.47
CA GLU A 403 5.41 28.59 -16.89
C GLU A 403 6.72 27.94 -17.35
N TRP A 404 7.73 27.86 -16.48
CA TRP A 404 8.98 27.16 -16.76
C TRP A 404 8.85 25.62 -16.85
N LEU A 405 7.76 25.04 -16.32
CA LEU A 405 7.52 23.59 -16.33
C LEU A 405 6.65 23.14 -17.53
N GLN A 406 6.21 24.08 -18.39
CA GLN A 406 5.41 23.81 -19.59
C GLN A 406 6.30 23.83 -20.83
#